data_AF-A0A6L9YTS1-F1
#
_entry.id   AF-A0A6L9YTS1-F1
#
_cell.length_a   1.000
_cell.length_b   1.000
_cell.length_c   1.000
_cell.angle_alpha   90.00
_cell.angle_beta   90.00
_cell.angle_gamma   90.00
#
_symmetry.space_group_name_H-M   'P 1'
#
loop_
_entity.id
_entity.type
_entity.pdbx_description
1 polymer ?
#
loop_
_entity_poly.entity_id
_entity_poly.type
_entity_poly.pdbx_seq_one_letter_code
_entity_poly.pdbx_strand_id
1 'polypeptide(L)' 'QVPPDNNRAERSLRLAVTKRKVAGGSRSWNGFERSATLLSVIQSCRAQGRNTIKFLSQAVSLAVRQRSHELSLIPLLK' A
#
# COMPACT_ATOMS: atom_id res chain seq x y z
N GLN A 1 -9.44 -21.79 6.80
CA GLN A 1 -8.35 -22.27 7.67
C GLN A 1 -7.11 -21.46 7.35
N VAL A 2 -6.35 -21.00 8.34
CA VAL A 2 -5.09 -20.27 8.13
C VAL A 2 -3.96 -21.31 8.06
N PRO A 3 -3.10 -21.30 7.01
CA PRO A 3 -1.96 -22.22 6.95
C PRO A 3 -1.07 -22.09 8.18
N PRO A 4 -0.43 -23.18 8.66
CA PRO A 4 0.48 -23.15 9.81
C PRO A 4 1.84 -22.48 9.49
N ASP A 5 1.99 -21.88 8.30
CA ASP A 5 3.20 -21.22 7.84
C ASP A 5 3.03 -19.69 7.74
N ASN A 6 4.15 -18.98 7.73
CA ASN A 6 4.21 -17.52 7.65
C ASN A 6 4.37 -17.01 6.21
N ASN A 7 4.24 -17.86 5.17
CA ASN A 7 4.59 -17.51 3.79
C ASN A 7 3.82 -16.29 3.28
N ARG A 8 2.57 -16.12 3.72
CA ARG A 8 1.75 -14.96 3.37
C ARG A 8 2.32 -13.68 3.99
N ALA A 9 2.67 -13.71 5.27
CA ALA A 9 3.23 -12.57 5.99
C ALA A 9 4.59 -12.16 5.41
N GLU A 10 5.49 -13.14 5.17
CA GLU A 10 6.81 -12.86 4.59
C GLU A 10 6.72 -12.27 3.18
N ARG A 11 5.85 -12.83 2.32
CA ARG A 11 5.61 -12.28 0.98
C ARG A 11 5.13 -10.84 1.03
N SER A 12 4.27 -10.51 1.99
CA SER A 12 3.82 -9.13 2.18
C SER A 12 4.98 -8.23 2.63
N LEU A 13 5.84 -8.65 3.55
CA LEU A 13 6.94 -7.78 4.01
C LEU A 13 8.06 -7.58 2.98
N ARG A 14 8.25 -8.54 2.07
CA ARG A 14 9.39 -8.55 1.12
C ARG A 14 9.52 -7.27 0.30
N LEU A 15 8.40 -6.71 -0.19
CA LEU A 15 8.43 -5.46 -0.96
C LEU A 15 9.02 -4.30 -0.15
N ALA A 16 8.60 -4.16 1.11
CA ALA A 16 9.06 -3.08 1.98
C ALA A 16 10.54 -3.22 2.34
N VAL A 17 11.00 -4.45 2.59
CA VAL A 17 12.41 -4.76 2.88
C VAL A 17 13.28 -4.45 1.67
N THR A 18 12.90 -4.92 0.47
CA THR A 18 13.65 -4.62 -0.76
C THR A 18 13.68 -3.13 -1.05
N LYS A 19 12.55 -2.42 -0.91
CA LYS A 19 12.51 -0.95 -1.05
C LYS A 19 13.51 -0.27 -0.12
N ARG A 20 13.52 -0.65 1.16
CA ARG A 20 14.43 -0.06 2.16
C ARG A 20 15.88 -0.36 1.81
N LYS A 21 16.20 -1.58 1.39
CA LYS A 21 17.56 -1.98 0.99
C LYS A 21 18.07 -1.16 -0.19
N VAL A 22 17.24 -0.97 -1.23
CA VAL A 22 17.62 -0.25 -2.45
C VAL A 22 17.69 1.27 -2.22
N ALA A 23 16.72 1.84 -1.48
CA ALA A 23 16.59 3.29 -1.33
C ALA A 23 17.20 3.86 -0.04
N GLY A 24 17.79 3.04 0.83
CA GLY A 24 18.41 3.47 2.10
C GLY A 24 17.45 3.88 3.22
N GLY A 25 16.13 3.96 2.97
CA GLY A 25 15.14 4.35 3.98
C GLY A 25 14.95 5.86 4.10
N SER A 26 14.57 6.35 5.28
CA SER A 26 14.44 7.78 5.58
C SER A 26 15.24 8.13 6.84
N ARG A 27 15.63 9.40 6.99
CA ARG A 27 16.27 9.91 8.23
C ARG A 27 15.28 10.58 9.18
N SER A 28 13.98 10.57 8.85
CA SER A 28 12.92 11.13 9.69
C SER A 28 11.75 10.16 9.83
N TRP A 29 11.07 10.22 10.98
CA TRP A 29 9.86 9.44 11.25
C TRP A 29 8.77 9.69 10.21
N ASN A 30 8.49 10.95 9.90
CA ASN A 30 7.51 11.33 8.87
C ASN A 30 7.86 10.73 7.49
N GLY A 31 9.15 10.66 7.11
CA GLY A 31 9.53 10.03 5.86
C GLY A 31 9.36 8.50 5.86
N PHE A 32 9.54 7.85 7.02
CA PHE A 32 9.20 6.44 7.20
C PHE A 32 7.70 6.19 7.11
N GLU A 33 6.88 7.00 7.78
CA GLU A 33 5.42 6.88 7.74
C GLU A 33 4.89 7.05 6.31
N ARG A 34 5.33 8.07 5.58
CA ARG A 34 4.95 8.27 4.16
C ARG A 34 5.31 7.06 3.31
N SER A 35 6.50 6.49 3.49
CA SER A 35 6.93 5.28 2.78
C SER A 35 6.06 4.08 3.14
N ALA A 36 5.73 3.91 4.43
CA ALA A 36 4.89 2.83 4.93
C ALA A 36 3.47 2.94 4.36
N THR A 37 2.86 4.12 4.37
CA THR A 37 1.53 4.37 3.80
C THR A 37 1.47 3.99 2.33
N LEU A 38 2.46 4.42 1.53
CA LEU A 38 2.49 4.08 0.11
C LEU A 38 2.64 2.58 -0.12
N LEU A 39 3.53 1.92 0.64
CA LEU A 39 3.69 0.46 0.56
C LEU A 39 2.42 -0.29 0.98
N SER A 40 1.71 0.17 2.01
CA SER A 40 0.43 -0.38 2.44
C SER A 40 -0.64 -0.28 1.35
N VAL A 41 -0.71 0.86 0.64
CA VAL A 41 -1.60 1.06 -0.52
C VAL A 41 -1.24 0.07 -1.63
N ILE A 42 0.04 0.01 -2.01
CA ILE A 42 0.53 -0.89 -3.09
C ILE A 42 0.18 -2.34 -2.77
N GLN A 43 0.45 -2.79 -1.54
CA GLN A 43 0.21 -4.15 -1.12
C GLN A 43 -1.27 -4.50 -1.03
N SER A 44 -2.08 -3.58 -0.52
CA SER A 44 -3.54 -3.75 -0.47
C SER A 44 -4.12 -3.88 -1.87
N CYS A 45 -3.73 -3.00 -2.81
CA CYS A 45 -4.15 -3.10 -4.20
C CYS A 45 -3.76 -4.45 -4.83
N ARG A 46 -2.52 -4.90 -4.63
CA ARG A 46 -2.04 -6.20 -5.15
C ARG A 46 -2.83 -7.37 -4.57
N ALA A 47 -3.07 -7.37 -3.25
CA ALA A 47 -3.85 -8.40 -2.58
C ALA A 47 -5.32 -8.44 -3.05
N GLN A 48 -5.86 -7.31 -3.52
CA GLN A 48 -7.21 -7.17 -4.04
C GLN A 48 -7.30 -7.37 -5.57
N GLY A 49 -6.18 -7.64 -6.25
CA GLY A 49 -6.17 -7.71 -7.73
C GLY A 49 -6.42 -6.36 -8.43
N ARG A 50 -6.25 -5.23 -7.75
CA ARG A 50 -6.46 -3.88 -8.27
C ARG A 50 -5.17 -3.32 -8.86
N ASN A 51 -5.28 -2.58 -9.97
CA ASN A 51 -4.15 -1.83 -10.51
C ASN A 51 -3.77 -0.67 -9.58
N THR A 52 -2.56 -0.73 -9.03
CA THR A 52 -2.06 0.26 -8.07
C THR A 52 -1.90 1.67 -8.64
N ILE A 53 -1.40 1.79 -9.88
CA ILE A 53 -1.19 3.09 -10.52
C ILE A 53 -2.54 3.76 -10.76
N LYS A 54 -3.52 3.02 -11.31
CA LYS A 54 -4.88 3.51 -11.48
C LYS A 54 -5.49 3.99 -10.15
N PHE A 55 -5.31 3.23 -9.08
CA PHE A 55 -5.80 3.60 -7.75
C PHE A 55 -5.17 4.91 -7.25
N LEU A 56 -3.84 5.04 -7.34
CA LEU A 56 -3.13 6.26 -6.92
C LEU A 56 -3.51 7.48 -7.78
N SER A 57 -3.64 7.31 -9.09
CA SER A 57 -4.09 8.38 -9.99
C SER A 57 -5.50 8.85 -9.63
N GLN A 58 -6.42 7.94 -9.33
CA GLN A 58 -7.76 8.28 -8.85
C GLN A 58 -7.71 9.00 -7.49
N ALA A 59 -6.89 8.51 -6.56
CA ALA A 59 -6.73 9.11 -5.24
C ALA A 59 -6.26 10.57 -5.33
N VAL A 60 -5.23 10.85 -6.14
CA VAL A 60 -4.72 12.21 -6.37
C VAL A 60 -5.78 13.09 -7.04
N SER A 61 -6.46 12.58 -8.08
CA SER A 61 -7.51 13.33 -8.78
C SER A 61 -8.67 13.70 -7.85
N LEU A 62 -9.10 12.79 -6.99
CA LEU A 62 -10.16 13.04 -6.01
C LEU A 62 -9.72 13.96 -4.88
N ALA A 63 -8.46 13.86 -4.43
CA ALA A 63 -7.90 14.75 -3.41
C ALA A 63 -7.89 16.20 -3.88
N VAL A 64 -7.48 16.47 -5.14
CA VAL A 64 -7.53 17.82 -5.73
C VAL A 64 -8.96 18.38 -5.76
N ARG A 65 -9.95 17.52 -5.94
CA ARG A 65 -11.38 17.88 -5.94
C ARG A 65 -12.02 17.87 -4.55
N GLN A 66 -11.24 17.64 -3.47
CA GLN A 66 -11.74 17.48 -2.09
C GLN A 66 -12.77 16.35 -1.91
N ARG A 67 -12.70 15.31 -2.75
CA ARG A 67 -13.61 14.14 -2.76
C ARG A 67 -12.88 12.83 -2.44
N SER A 68 -11.82 12.90 -1.62
CA SER A 68 -11.00 11.73 -1.25
C SER A 68 -11.78 10.62 -0.54
N HIS A 69 -12.89 10.97 0.13
CA HIS A 69 -13.78 10.03 0.82
C HIS A 69 -14.43 9.00 -0.09
N GLU A 70 -14.50 9.25 -1.41
CA GLU A 70 -15.15 8.35 -2.38
C GLU A 70 -14.30 7.13 -2.74
N LEU A 71 -13.01 7.15 -2.39
CA LEU A 71 -12.09 6.08 -2.74
C LEU A 71 -11.67 5.30 -1.50
N SER A 72 -12.11 4.06 -1.40
CA SER A 72 -11.74 3.16 -0.30
C SER A 72 -10.64 2.17 -0.70
N LEU A 73 -9.72 1.95 0.25
CA LEU A 73 -8.80 0.81 0.24
C LEU A 73 -9.43 -0.46 0.82
N ILE A 74 -10.51 -0.33 1.59
CA ILE A 74 -11.26 -1.48 2.08
C ILE A 74 -12.18 -1.95 0.93
N PRO A 75 -12.11 -3.21 0.50
CA PRO A 75 -13.05 -3.74 -0.48
C PRO A 75 -14.47 -3.60 0.06
N LEU A 76 -15.35 -2.96 -0.69
CA LEU A 76 -16.78 -3.06 -0.43
C LEU A 76 -17.17 -4.51 -0.73
N LEU A 77 -17.68 -5.21 0.29
CA LEU A 77 -18.17 -6.58 0.14
C LEU A 77 -19.18 -6.60 -1.03
N LYS A 78 -18.99 -7.53 -1.97
CA LYS A 78 -20.06 -7.89 -2.91
C LYS A 78 -21.12 -8.68 -2.18
#